data_AF-A0A090BZ29-F1
#
_entry.id   AF-A0A090BZ29-F1
#
_cell.length_a   1.000
_cell.length_b   1.000
_cell.length_c   1.000
_cell.angle_alpha   90.00
_cell.angle_beta   90.00
_cell.angle_gamma   90.00
#
_symmetry.space_group_name_H-M   'P 1'
#
loop_
_entity.id
_entity.type
_entity.pdbx_description
1 polymer ?
#
loop_
_entity_poly.entity_id
_entity_poly.type
_entity_poly.pdbx_seq_one_letter_code
_entity_poly.pdbx_strand_id
1 'polypeptide(L)'
;KQSWLTRLIDMEYWLACNEERAAQGRFGAVMCCCGPCAIYRRSALLRLLDKYETQFFRGKQSDFGEDRHLTILMLTAGYRTEYVPNAIAATVVPDKLIPYLRQQLRWARSTYRDTLLSLRLLPHLNGFLTLDTLAQNVGSLLLAISVISGLAQFVMTATIPWPACITIASMTFVRSTVAAIRARQLRFFGFSAHTLINLFLLLPVKAYALCTLGNSDWLSRGEALNSSYEKSVYPSS
;
A
#
# COMPACT_ATOMS: atom_id res chain seq x y z
N LYS A 1 -12.13 -16.90 7.89
CA LYS A 1 -13.55 -16.99 7.47
C LYS A 1 -13.72 -16.24 6.17
N GLN A 2 -14.52 -16.74 5.21
CA GLN A 2 -14.80 -15.99 3.99
C GLN A 2 -15.90 -14.94 4.25
N SER A 3 -15.58 -13.66 4.09
CA SER A 3 -16.53 -12.54 4.13
C SER A 3 -16.44 -11.73 2.83
N TRP A 4 -17.38 -10.80 2.62
CA TRP A 4 -17.31 -9.86 1.49
C TRP A 4 -16.01 -9.05 1.53
N LEU A 5 -15.56 -8.68 2.73
CA LEU A 5 -14.32 -7.93 2.94
C LEU A 5 -13.10 -8.76 2.58
N THR A 6 -13.01 -10.03 3.02
CA THR A 6 -11.86 -10.87 2.65
C THR A 6 -11.78 -11.12 1.15
N ARG A 7 -12.92 -11.21 0.46
CA ARG A 7 -12.97 -11.34 -1.01
C ARG A 7 -12.51 -10.07 -1.71
N LEU A 8 -12.87 -8.90 -1.18
CA LEU A 8 -12.39 -7.63 -1.68
C LEU A 8 -10.87 -7.48 -1.51
N ILE A 9 -10.35 -7.84 -0.33
CA ILE A 9 -8.92 -7.78 -0.03
C ILE A 9 -8.15 -8.77 -0.92
N ASP A 10 -8.69 -9.97 -1.17
CA ASP A 10 -8.12 -10.93 -2.12
C ASP A 10 -7.98 -10.33 -3.52
N MET A 11 -9.00 -9.63 -4.02
CA MET A 11 -8.93 -8.92 -5.30
C MET A 11 -7.91 -7.77 -5.27
N GLU A 12 -7.86 -7.00 -4.19
CA GLU A 12 -6.87 -5.91 -3.99
C GLU A 12 -5.44 -6.46 -4.05
N TYR A 13 -5.19 -7.58 -3.37
CA TYR A 13 -3.89 -8.24 -3.35
C TYR A 13 -3.54 -8.83 -4.70
N TRP A 14 -4.52 -9.40 -5.40
CA TRP A 14 -4.29 -9.94 -6.73
C TRP A 14 -3.88 -8.84 -7.71
N LEU A 15 -4.58 -7.70 -7.73
CA LEU A 15 -4.23 -6.55 -8.58
C LEU A 15 -2.85 -5.99 -8.20
N ALA A 16 -2.59 -5.88 -6.90
CA ALA A 16 -1.30 -5.45 -6.41
C ALA A 16 -0.20 -6.38 -6.93
N CYS A 17 -0.23 -7.67 -6.60
CA CYS A 17 0.83 -8.62 -6.90
C CYS A 17 0.95 -8.98 -8.39
N ASN A 18 -0.17 -9.26 -9.06
CA ASN A 18 -0.16 -9.88 -10.40
C ASN A 18 -0.35 -8.88 -11.55
N GLU A 19 -0.80 -7.66 -11.27
CA GLU A 19 -0.94 -6.62 -12.28
C GLU A 19 0.13 -5.54 -12.10
N GLU A 20 0.13 -4.87 -10.95
CA GLU A 20 1.05 -3.74 -10.71
C GLU A 20 2.51 -4.21 -10.63
N ARG A 21 2.85 -5.20 -9.79
CA ARG A 21 4.26 -5.66 -9.67
C ARG A 21 4.71 -6.41 -10.91
N ALA A 22 3.80 -7.09 -11.62
CA ALA A 22 4.11 -7.71 -12.90
C ALA A 22 4.46 -6.65 -13.97
N ALA A 23 3.72 -5.54 -14.01
CA ALA A 23 4.04 -4.41 -14.88
C ALA A 23 5.38 -3.78 -14.48
N GLN A 24 5.57 -3.45 -13.20
CA GLN A 24 6.83 -2.88 -12.68
C GLN A 24 8.04 -3.78 -13.04
N GLY A 25 7.94 -5.09 -12.82
CA GLY A 25 8.98 -6.06 -13.19
C GLY A 25 9.34 -6.04 -14.68
N ARG A 26 8.37 -5.81 -15.57
CA ARG A 26 8.62 -5.65 -17.02
C ARG A 26 9.45 -4.41 -17.34
N PHE A 27 9.37 -3.38 -16.50
CA PHE A 27 10.14 -2.13 -16.59
C PHE A 27 11.39 -2.12 -15.72
N GLY A 28 11.83 -3.29 -15.24
CA GLY A 28 13.19 -3.51 -14.73
C GLY A 28 13.37 -3.41 -13.21
N ALA A 29 12.31 -3.12 -12.45
CA ALA A 29 12.33 -3.19 -11.00
C ALA A 29 10.93 -3.36 -10.43
N VAL A 30 10.79 -4.16 -9.39
CA VAL A 30 9.61 -4.15 -8.50
C VAL A 30 9.86 -3.14 -7.39
N MET A 31 8.93 -2.20 -7.18
CA MET A 31 9.09 -1.11 -6.22
C MET A 31 8.81 -1.52 -4.76
N CYS A 32 8.15 -2.66 -4.57
CA CYS A 32 7.90 -3.24 -3.25
C CYS A 32 7.83 -4.78 -3.34
N CYS A 33 8.88 -5.46 -2.88
CA CYS A 33 8.91 -6.92 -2.75
C CYS A 33 8.14 -7.35 -1.50
N CYS A 34 6.87 -7.75 -1.66
CA CYS A 34 5.98 -8.04 -0.53
C CYS A 34 6.44 -9.23 0.33
N GLY A 35 6.39 -9.06 1.65
CA GLY A 35 6.89 -9.99 2.66
C GLY A 35 6.33 -11.41 2.59
N PRO A 36 5.05 -11.65 2.20
CA PRO A 36 4.54 -13.01 2.04
C PRO A 36 5.28 -13.84 0.99
N CYS A 37 5.96 -13.21 0.02
CA CYS A 37 6.59 -13.89 -1.10
C CYS A 37 7.83 -13.14 -1.63
N ALA A 38 8.75 -12.77 -0.74
CA ALA A 38 10.02 -12.14 -1.10
C ALA A 38 11.22 -13.01 -0.71
N ILE A 39 12.17 -13.18 -1.64
CA ILE A 39 13.41 -13.92 -1.42
C ILE A 39 14.58 -13.01 -1.75
N TYR A 40 15.52 -12.90 -0.83
CA TYR A 40 16.72 -12.07 -0.98
C TYR A 40 17.98 -12.92 -0.96
N ARG A 41 18.96 -12.55 -1.79
CA ARG A 41 20.29 -13.14 -1.70
C ARG A 41 20.92 -12.74 -0.37
N ARG A 42 21.32 -13.72 0.46
CA ARG A 42 21.93 -13.48 1.78
C ARG A 42 23.07 -12.47 1.74
N SER A 43 23.98 -12.58 0.77
CA SER A 43 25.12 -11.66 0.65
C SER A 43 24.72 -10.22 0.33
N ALA A 44 23.62 -10.00 -0.40
CA ALA A 44 23.09 -8.66 -0.66
C ALA A 44 22.41 -8.09 0.60
N LEU A 45 21.62 -8.93 1.29
CA LEU A 45 20.93 -8.54 2.52
C LEU A 45 21.91 -8.15 3.63
N LEU A 46 22.93 -8.97 3.88
CA LEU A 46 23.92 -8.70 4.93
C LEU A 46 24.69 -7.39 4.72
N ARG A 47 24.92 -6.97 3.47
CA ARG A 47 25.57 -5.68 3.17
C ARG A 47 24.71 -4.47 3.50
N LEU A 48 23.39 -4.67 3.60
CA LEU A 48 22.42 -3.60 3.81
C LEU A 48 21.74 -3.69 5.18
N LEU A 49 22.02 -4.76 5.95
CA LEU A 49 21.33 -5.05 7.19
C LEU A 49 21.52 -3.93 8.22
N ASP A 50 22.75 -3.47 8.42
CA ASP A 50 23.03 -2.36 9.35
C ASP A 50 22.24 -1.10 8.98
N LYS A 51 22.21 -0.74 7.69
CA LYS A 51 21.44 0.42 7.20
C LYS A 51 19.93 0.23 7.36
N TYR A 52 19.46 -1.01 7.19
CA TYR A 52 18.07 -1.37 7.33
C TYR A 52 17.59 -1.34 8.79
N GLU A 53 18.45 -1.72 9.75
CA GLU A 53 18.14 -1.74 11.19
C GLU A 53 18.32 -0.37 11.87
N THR A 54 19.28 0.43 11.40
CA THR A 54 19.62 1.75 11.97
C THR A 54 18.93 2.92 11.28
N GLN A 55 17.86 2.66 10.52
CA GLN A 55 17.14 3.70 9.79
C GLN A 55 16.47 4.70 10.74
N PHE A 56 16.55 5.98 10.38
CA PHE A 56 15.82 7.05 11.06
C PHE A 56 14.84 7.72 10.11
N PHE A 57 13.62 7.97 10.58
CA PHE A 57 12.67 8.84 9.90
C PHE A 57 12.28 9.97 10.84
N ARG A 58 12.53 11.21 10.42
CA ARG A 58 12.26 12.44 11.22
C ARG A 58 12.85 12.38 12.64
N GLY A 59 14.07 11.85 12.77
CA GLY A 59 14.80 11.80 14.04
C GLY A 59 14.41 10.66 14.99
N LYS A 60 13.51 9.75 14.58
CA LYS A 60 13.18 8.53 15.35
C LYS A 60 13.67 7.29 14.63
N GLN A 61 14.21 6.33 15.38
CA GLN A 61 14.56 5.01 14.83
C GLN A 61 13.28 4.36 14.30
N SER A 62 13.34 3.90 13.06
CA SER A 62 12.20 3.32 12.36
C SER A 62 12.27 1.81 12.47
N ASP A 63 11.68 1.26 13.52
CA ASP A 63 11.51 -0.20 13.73
C ASP A 63 10.39 -0.76 12.86
N PHE A 64 10.51 -0.69 11.53
CA PHE A 64 9.44 -1.19 10.68
C PHE A 64 9.95 -2.09 9.55
N GLY A 65 9.50 -3.34 9.63
CA GLY A 65 9.47 -4.31 8.54
C GLY A 65 8.68 -3.80 7.35
N GLU A 66 9.29 -2.88 6.61
CA GLU A 66 8.75 -2.32 5.39
C GLU A 66 9.50 -2.93 4.22
N ASP A 67 8.87 -3.94 3.64
CA ASP A 67 9.17 -4.54 2.35
C ASP A 67 9.65 -3.52 1.32
N ARG A 68 8.97 -2.38 1.23
CA ARG A 68 9.27 -1.29 0.30
C ARG A 68 10.57 -0.56 0.66
N HIS A 69 10.84 -0.29 1.93
CA HIS A 69 12.10 0.32 2.36
C HIS A 69 13.31 -0.57 2.02
N LEU A 70 13.24 -1.87 2.37
CA LEU A 70 14.29 -2.81 2.01
C LEU A 70 14.48 -2.89 0.48
N THR A 71 13.38 -2.85 -0.27
CA THR A 71 13.40 -2.81 -1.73
C THR A 71 14.12 -1.55 -2.26
N ILE A 72 13.83 -0.38 -1.68
CA ILE A 72 14.51 0.88 -2.02
C ILE A 72 16.01 0.79 -1.71
N LEU A 73 16.40 0.25 -0.55
CA LEU A 73 17.82 0.07 -0.21
C LEU A 73 18.53 -0.86 -1.21
N MET A 74 17.88 -1.95 -1.60
CA MET A 74 18.40 -2.88 -2.60
C MET A 74 18.62 -2.20 -3.95
N LEU A 75 17.61 -1.47 -4.44
CA LEU A 75 17.69 -0.73 -5.70
C LEU A 75 18.74 0.39 -5.64
N THR A 76 18.81 1.12 -4.53
CA THR A 76 19.81 2.19 -4.32
C THR A 76 21.24 1.62 -4.29
N ALA A 77 21.42 0.40 -3.80
CA ALA A 77 22.70 -0.30 -3.82
C ALA A 77 23.03 -0.94 -5.18
N GLY A 78 22.20 -0.73 -6.21
CA GLY A 78 22.41 -1.23 -7.56
C GLY A 78 21.98 -2.69 -7.79
N TYR A 79 21.28 -3.31 -6.82
CA TYR A 79 20.67 -4.62 -7.04
C TYR A 79 19.39 -4.51 -7.87
N ARG A 80 19.02 -5.62 -8.51
CA ARG A 80 17.76 -5.73 -9.26
C ARG A 80 16.71 -6.44 -8.42
N THR A 81 15.46 -6.04 -8.60
CA THR A 81 14.28 -6.68 -8.01
C THR A 81 13.40 -7.18 -9.14
N GLU A 82 13.00 -8.45 -9.07
CA GLU A 82 12.28 -9.12 -10.16
C GLU A 82 10.97 -9.71 -9.68
N TYR A 83 9.97 -9.66 -10.56
CA TYR A 83 8.70 -10.32 -10.36
C TYR A 83 8.77 -11.75 -10.90
N VAL A 84 8.42 -12.74 -10.08
CA VAL A 84 8.42 -14.16 -10.45
C VAL A 84 6.97 -14.67 -10.50
N PRO A 85 6.37 -14.88 -11.67
CA PRO A 85 4.95 -15.25 -11.79
C PRO A 85 4.61 -16.61 -11.16
N ASN A 86 5.58 -17.51 -11.06
CA ASN A 86 5.40 -18.84 -10.49
C ASN A 86 5.61 -18.89 -8.97
N ALA A 87 5.98 -17.77 -8.34
CA ALA A 87 6.13 -17.67 -6.90
C ALA A 87 4.76 -17.37 -6.28
N ILE A 88 4.16 -18.38 -5.64
CA ILE A 88 2.81 -18.31 -5.09
C ILE A 88 2.89 -18.34 -3.57
N ALA A 89 2.23 -17.38 -2.93
CA ALA A 89 2.07 -17.36 -1.48
C ALA A 89 0.60 -17.16 -1.09
N ALA A 90 0.14 -17.99 -0.14
CA ALA A 90 -1.12 -17.78 0.53
C ALA A 90 -0.88 -16.96 1.81
N THR A 91 -1.74 -15.98 2.08
CA THR A 91 -1.63 -15.14 3.26
C THR A 91 -2.98 -14.93 3.92
N VAL A 92 -2.94 -14.68 5.24
CA VAL A 92 -4.14 -14.40 6.02
C VAL A 92 -4.44 -12.92 5.91
N VAL A 93 -5.69 -12.61 5.57
CA VAL A 93 -6.19 -11.23 5.47
C VAL A 93 -7.13 -10.91 6.64
N PRO A 94 -7.22 -9.64 7.07
CA PRO A 94 -8.20 -9.20 8.03
C PRO A 94 -9.63 -9.57 7.61
N ASP A 95 -10.41 -10.17 8.52
CA ASP A 95 -11.83 -10.49 8.29
C ASP A 95 -12.80 -9.43 8.87
N LYS A 96 -12.26 -8.43 9.57
CA LYS A 96 -12.99 -7.31 10.19
C LYS A 96 -12.50 -5.96 9.67
N LEU A 97 -13.40 -4.98 9.68
CA LEU A 97 -13.12 -3.64 9.14
C LEU A 97 -12.03 -2.89 9.91
N ILE A 98 -12.06 -2.89 11.25
CA ILE A 98 -11.08 -2.13 12.05
C ILE A 98 -9.65 -2.62 11.82
N PRO A 99 -9.33 -3.93 11.89
CA PRO A 99 -8.00 -4.42 11.54
C PRO A 99 -7.59 -4.12 10.09
N TYR A 100 -8.53 -4.15 9.14
CA TYR A 100 -8.28 -3.74 7.76
C TYR A 100 -7.88 -2.26 7.67
N LEU A 101 -8.62 -1.34 8.30
CA LEU A 101 -8.29 0.09 8.29
C LEU A 101 -6.95 0.38 8.96
N ARG A 102 -6.62 -0.31 10.06
CA ARG A 102 -5.29 -0.22 10.70
C ARG A 102 -4.18 -0.68 9.75
N GLN A 103 -4.42 -1.74 9.00
CA GLN A 103 -3.48 -2.21 7.98
C GLN A 103 -3.31 -1.18 6.84
N GLN A 104 -4.41 -0.65 6.32
CA GLN A 104 -4.39 0.37 5.26
C GLN A 104 -3.69 1.66 5.72
N LEU A 105 -3.88 2.04 6.98
CA LEU A 105 -3.16 3.16 7.59
C LEU A 105 -1.64 2.90 7.61
N ARG A 106 -1.20 1.71 8.02
CA ARG A 106 0.23 1.32 7.97
C ARG A 106 0.77 1.40 6.55
N TRP A 107 0.04 0.86 5.59
CA TRP A 107 0.44 0.87 4.18
C TRP A 107 0.50 2.27 3.59
N ALA A 108 -0.44 3.14 3.93
CA ALA A 108 -0.44 4.53 3.49
C ALA A 108 0.77 5.30 4.05
N ARG A 109 1.05 5.18 5.36
CA ARG A 109 2.22 5.86 5.95
C ARG A 109 3.55 5.36 5.36
N SER A 110 3.70 4.05 5.20
CA SER A 110 4.85 3.45 4.49
C SER A 110 4.98 4.00 3.07
N THR A 111 3.88 4.04 2.31
CA THR A 111 3.89 4.49 0.92
C THR A 111 4.34 5.95 0.81
N TYR A 112 3.82 6.85 1.64
CA TYR A 112 4.22 8.26 1.61
C TYR A 112 5.69 8.47 1.98
N ARG A 113 6.13 7.82 3.05
CA ARG A 113 7.53 7.90 3.49
C ARG A 113 8.47 7.39 2.41
N ASP A 114 8.21 6.20 1.91
CA ASP A 114 9.09 5.53 0.96
C ASP A 114 9.05 6.18 -0.42
N THR A 115 7.91 6.77 -0.80
CA THR A 115 7.84 7.65 -1.97
C THR A 115 8.82 8.80 -1.82
N LEU A 116 8.81 9.49 -0.67
CA LEU A 116 9.73 10.60 -0.38
C LEU A 116 11.20 10.15 -0.41
N LEU A 117 11.53 8.99 0.17
CA LEU A 117 12.88 8.42 0.14
C LEU A 117 13.30 8.02 -1.29
N SER A 118 12.36 7.49 -2.07
CA SER A 118 12.60 7.04 -3.45
C SER A 118 12.73 8.19 -4.45
N LEU A 119 12.37 9.43 -4.11
CA LEU A 119 12.42 10.57 -5.07
C LEU A 119 13.80 10.76 -5.71
N ARG A 120 14.88 10.44 -5.00
CA ARG A 120 16.25 10.48 -5.55
C ARG A 120 16.60 9.27 -6.41
N LEU A 121 15.95 8.13 -6.16
CA LEU A 121 16.15 6.89 -6.88
C LEU A 121 15.37 6.87 -8.20
N LEU A 122 14.13 7.39 -8.21
CA LEU A 122 13.20 7.30 -9.35
C LEU A 122 13.78 7.80 -10.68
N PRO A 123 14.52 8.94 -10.77
CA PRO A 123 15.11 9.38 -12.03
C PRO A 123 16.15 8.43 -12.62
N HIS A 124 16.72 7.54 -11.79
CA HIS A 124 17.68 6.52 -12.22
C HIS A 124 17.01 5.20 -12.61
N LEU A 125 15.69 5.08 -12.39
CA LEU A 125 14.89 3.94 -12.81
C LEU A 125 14.20 4.24 -14.16
N ASN A 126 13.46 3.25 -14.68
CA ASN A 126 12.67 3.44 -15.89
C ASN A 126 11.57 4.49 -15.69
N GLY A 127 11.34 5.36 -16.68
CA GLY A 127 10.33 6.41 -16.62
C GLY A 127 8.91 5.91 -16.32
N PHE A 128 8.56 4.68 -16.70
CA PHE A 128 7.30 4.04 -16.32
C PHE A 128 7.17 3.89 -14.79
N LEU A 129 8.24 3.50 -14.11
CA LEU A 129 8.23 3.29 -12.65
C LEU A 129 8.05 4.61 -11.90
N THR A 130 8.64 5.69 -12.42
CA THR A 130 8.43 7.05 -11.92
C THR A 130 6.98 7.48 -12.12
N LEU A 131 6.43 7.25 -13.32
CA LEU A 131 5.03 7.57 -13.62
C LEU A 131 4.08 6.77 -12.74
N ASP A 132 4.29 5.46 -12.58
CA ASP A 132 3.47 4.58 -11.75
C ASP A 132 3.50 5.03 -10.28
N THR A 133 4.70 5.23 -9.73
CA THR A 133 4.86 5.70 -8.34
C THR A 133 4.18 7.07 -8.12
N LEU A 134 4.33 7.98 -9.08
CA LEU A 134 3.68 9.30 -9.01
C LEU A 134 2.16 9.18 -9.15
N ALA A 135 1.67 8.39 -10.10
CA ALA A 135 0.25 8.20 -10.37
C ALA A 135 -0.48 7.58 -9.15
N GLN A 136 0.14 6.65 -8.43
CA GLN A 136 -0.44 6.07 -7.22
C GLN A 136 -0.64 7.11 -6.10
N ASN A 137 0.34 8.00 -5.92
CA ASN A 137 0.28 9.06 -4.91
C ASN A 137 -0.63 10.22 -5.34
N VAL A 138 -0.40 10.77 -6.54
CA VAL A 138 -1.14 11.91 -7.10
C VAL A 138 -2.60 11.52 -7.38
N GLY A 139 -2.86 10.31 -7.86
CA GLY A 139 -4.23 9.84 -8.13
C GLY A 139 -5.11 9.87 -6.87
N SER A 140 -4.55 9.50 -5.71
CA SER A 140 -5.27 9.59 -4.44
C SER A 140 -5.56 11.05 -4.04
N LEU A 141 -4.63 11.98 -4.32
CA LEU A 141 -4.81 13.41 -4.07
C LEU A 141 -5.84 14.04 -5.02
N LEU A 142 -5.78 13.72 -6.30
CA LEU A 142 -6.73 14.20 -7.30
C LEU A 142 -8.15 13.73 -6.99
N LEU A 143 -8.31 12.47 -6.55
CA LEU A 143 -9.59 11.97 -6.07
C LEU A 143 -10.08 12.77 -4.86
N ALA A 144 -9.21 13.06 -3.89
CA ALA A 144 -9.57 13.88 -2.72
C ALA A 144 -10.05 15.28 -3.13
N ILE A 145 -9.30 15.94 -4.01
CA ILE A 145 -9.62 17.27 -4.53
C ILE A 145 -10.95 17.23 -5.27
N SER A 146 -11.19 16.23 -6.11
CA SER A 146 -12.45 16.08 -6.85
C SER A 146 -13.66 15.87 -5.95
N VAL A 147 -13.50 15.17 -4.83
CA VAL A 147 -14.59 14.98 -3.85
C VAL A 147 -14.86 16.28 -3.11
N ILE A 148 -13.81 16.97 -2.64
CA ILE A 148 -13.95 18.23 -1.91
C ILE A 148 -14.56 19.31 -2.82
N SER A 149 -14.10 19.43 -4.06
CA SER A 149 -14.65 20.39 -5.02
C SER A 149 -16.10 20.07 -5.38
N GLY A 150 -16.45 18.79 -5.56
CA GLY A 150 -17.82 18.37 -5.79
C GLY A 150 -18.76 18.68 -4.62
N LEU A 151 -18.30 18.46 -3.39
CA LEU A 151 -19.05 18.83 -2.18
C LEU A 151 -19.20 20.34 -2.05
N ALA A 152 -18.14 21.11 -2.32
CA ALA A 152 -18.19 22.57 -2.31
C ALA A 152 -19.19 23.11 -3.34
N GLN A 153 -19.18 22.57 -4.57
CA GLN A 153 -20.17 22.90 -5.59
C GLN A 153 -21.60 22.63 -5.10
N PHE A 154 -21.83 21.45 -4.53
CA PHE A 154 -23.16 21.07 -4.03
C PHE A 154 -23.64 22.02 -2.93
N VAL A 155 -22.78 22.36 -1.97
CA VAL A 155 -23.13 23.28 -0.87
C VAL A 155 -23.41 24.70 -1.38
N MET A 156 -22.62 25.19 -2.35
CA MET A 156 -22.75 26.57 -2.84
C MET A 156 -23.90 26.77 -3.82
N THR A 157 -24.24 25.75 -4.61
CA THR A 157 -25.18 25.89 -5.74
C THR A 157 -26.41 24.99 -5.63
N ALA A 158 -26.46 24.09 -4.63
CA ALA A 158 -27.46 23.02 -4.53
C ALA A 158 -27.54 22.11 -5.78
N THR A 159 -26.51 22.13 -6.64
CA THR A 159 -26.44 21.29 -7.83
C THR A 159 -25.52 20.08 -7.61
N ILE A 160 -25.94 18.92 -8.13
CA ILE A 160 -25.13 17.70 -8.07
C ILE A 160 -23.92 17.86 -9.00
N PRO A 161 -22.68 17.51 -8.55
CA PRO A 161 -21.47 17.60 -9.37
C PRO A 161 -21.38 16.45 -10.38
N TRP A 162 -22.30 16.42 -11.35
CA TRP A 162 -22.40 15.38 -12.38
C TRP A 162 -21.08 15.07 -13.11
N PRO A 163 -20.26 16.06 -13.52
CA PRO A 163 -19.00 15.77 -14.19
C PRO A 163 -18.03 14.93 -13.34
N ALA A 164 -17.96 15.22 -12.03
CA ALA A 164 -17.13 14.45 -11.10
C ALA A 164 -17.68 13.03 -10.92
N CYS A 165 -18.99 12.90 -10.72
CA CYS A 165 -19.65 11.60 -10.59
C CYS A 165 -19.44 10.71 -11.83
N ILE A 166 -19.64 11.27 -13.04
CA ILE A 166 -19.47 10.56 -14.31
C ILE A 166 -18.01 10.15 -14.51
N THR A 167 -17.05 11.03 -14.18
CA THR A 167 -15.61 10.73 -14.32
C THR A 167 -15.18 9.62 -13.36
N ILE A 168 -15.61 9.66 -12.11
CA ILE A 168 -15.29 8.61 -11.13
C ILE A 168 -15.92 7.27 -11.54
N ALA A 169 -17.17 7.30 -12.01
CA ALA A 169 -17.88 6.11 -12.47
C ALA A 169 -17.20 5.50 -13.72
N SER A 170 -16.84 6.32 -14.71
CA SER A 170 -16.19 5.85 -15.94
C SER A 170 -14.81 5.26 -15.67
N MET A 171 -13.96 5.94 -14.88
CA MET A 171 -12.65 5.42 -14.48
C MET A 171 -12.75 4.12 -13.68
N THR A 172 -13.74 4.01 -12.79
CA THR A 172 -14.00 2.78 -12.03
C THR A 172 -14.41 1.64 -12.95
N PHE A 173 -15.30 1.92 -13.90
CA PHE A 173 -15.76 0.93 -14.87
C PHE A 173 -14.62 0.43 -15.76
N VAL A 174 -13.80 1.35 -16.29
CA VAL A 174 -12.62 1.01 -17.10
C VAL A 174 -11.65 0.14 -16.29
N ARG A 175 -11.29 0.55 -15.07
CA ARG A 175 -10.37 -0.21 -14.20
C ARG A 175 -10.91 -1.60 -13.89
N SER A 176 -12.18 -1.71 -13.52
CA SER A 176 -12.80 -3.00 -13.16
C SER A 176 -12.90 -3.94 -14.36
N THR A 177 -13.16 -3.38 -15.56
CA THR A 177 -13.21 -4.13 -16.81
C THR A 177 -11.83 -4.66 -17.19
N VAL A 178 -10.80 -3.80 -17.14
CA VAL A 178 -9.41 -4.20 -17.40
C VAL A 178 -8.98 -5.31 -16.42
N ALA A 179 -9.25 -5.12 -15.12
CA ALA A 179 -8.97 -6.13 -14.10
C ALA A 179 -9.65 -7.47 -14.40
N ALA A 180 -10.94 -7.46 -14.76
CA ALA A 180 -11.69 -8.67 -15.08
C ALA A 180 -11.13 -9.41 -16.31
N ILE A 181 -10.73 -8.68 -17.35
CA ILE A 181 -10.12 -9.25 -18.56
C ILE A 181 -8.74 -9.84 -18.22
N ARG A 182 -7.90 -9.09 -17.50
CA ARG A 182 -6.54 -9.51 -17.13
C ARG A 182 -6.53 -10.73 -16.22
N ALA A 183 -7.43 -10.76 -15.25
CA ALA A 183 -7.59 -11.90 -14.35
C ALA A 183 -8.36 -13.07 -14.98
N ARG A 184 -9.02 -12.86 -16.12
CA ARG A 184 -9.96 -13.80 -16.76
C ARG A 184 -11.08 -14.25 -15.80
N GLN A 185 -11.54 -13.35 -14.94
CA GLN A 185 -12.48 -13.64 -13.88
C GLN A 185 -13.47 -12.50 -13.69
N LEU A 186 -14.76 -12.79 -13.83
CA LEU A 186 -15.83 -11.78 -13.69
C LEU A 186 -15.94 -11.20 -12.28
N ARG A 187 -15.36 -11.86 -11.26
CA ARG A 187 -15.39 -11.39 -9.86
C ARG A 187 -14.81 -9.98 -9.69
N PHE A 188 -13.89 -9.57 -10.57
CA PHE A 188 -13.27 -8.24 -10.53
C PHE A 188 -14.23 -7.10 -10.92
N PHE A 189 -15.41 -7.38 -11.48
CA PHE A 189 -16.47 -6.36 -11.54
C PHE A 189 -16.94 -5.93 -10.15
N GLY A 190 -16.86 -6.83 -9.16
CA GLY A 190 -17.09 -6.50 -7.74
C GLY A 190 -16.05 -5.53 -7.16
N PHE A 191 -14.91 -5.36 -7.83
CA PHE A 191 -13.92 -4.35 -7.45
C PHE A 191 -14.43 -2.91 -7.68
N SER A 192 -15.52 -2.71 -8.43
CA SER A 192 -16.20 -1.40 -8.48
C SER A 192 -16.67 -0.91 -7.10
N ALA A 193 -17.06 -1.82 -6.21
CA ALA A 193 -17.38 -1.50 -4.81
C ALA A 193 -16.15 -1.01 -4.02
N HIS A 194 -14.94 -1.38 -4.45
CA HIS A 194 -13.70 -0.87 -3.87
C HIS A 194 -13.59 0.65 -4.04
N THR A 195 -14.12 1.24 -5.12
CA THR A 195 -14.10 2.70 -5.28
C THR A 195 -14.87 3.40 -4.16
N LEU A 196 -16.02 2.87 -3.74
CA LEU A 196 -16.79 3.44 -2.64
C LEU A 196 -16.03 3.33 -1.32
N ILE A 197 -15.38 2.20 -1.07
CA ILE A 197 -14.52 2.00 0.11
C ILE A 197 -13.33 2.95 0.08
N ASN A 198 -12.72 3.16 -1.09
CA ASN A 198 -11.64 4.10 -1.25
C ASN A 198 -12.12 5.54 -0.97
N LEU A 199 -13.29 5.92 -1.48
CA LEU A 199 -13.88 7.25 -1.31
C LEU A 199 -14.22 7.56 0.17
N PHE A 200 -14.95 6.66 0.83
CA PHE A 200 -15.54 6.92 2.15
C PHE A 200 -14.66 6.48 3.31
N LEU A 201 -13.79 5.48 3.11
CA LEU A 201 -13.00 4.89 4.20
C LEU A 201 -11.50 5.11 4.02
N LEU A 202 -10.94 4.78 2.84
CA LEU A 202 -9.48 4.84 2.66
C LEU A 202 -8.97 6.27 2.44
N LEU A 203 -9.75 7.15 1.82
CA LEU A 203 -9.34 8.54 1.59
C LEU A 203 -9.17 9.31 2.91
N PRO A 204 -10.11 9.24 3.89
CA PRO A 204 -9.86 9.78 5.23
C PRO A 204 -8.66 9.13 5.93
N VAL A 205 -8.50 7.80 5.80
CA VAL A 205 -7.36 7.08 6.39
C VAL A 205 -6.03 7.57 5.80
N LYS A 206 -5.97 7.78 4.49
CA LYS A 206 -4.81 8.33 3.78
C LYS A 206 -4.51 9.77 4.17
N ALA A 207 -5.53 10.62 4.29
CA ALA A 207 -5.37 11.98 4.79
C ALA A 207 -4.82 11.98 6.23
N TYR A 208 -5.41 11.16 7.11
CA TYR A 208 -4.94 10.98 8.48
C TYR A 208 -3.49 10.45 8.51
N ALA A 209 -3.17 9.47 7.65
CA ALA A 209 -1.83 8.91 7.50
C ALA A 209 -0.79 9.99 7.19
N LEU A 210 -1.10 10.89 6.25
CA LEU A 210 -0.26 12.01 5.85
C LEU A 210 -0.01 12.99 7.00
N CYS A 211 -1.05 13.33 7.76
CA CYS A 211 -0.93 14.21 8.94
C CYS A 211 -0.16 13.58 10.10
N THR A 212 -0.12 12.23 10.17
CA THR A 212 0.46 11.48 11.30
C THR A 212 1.72 10.70 10.94
N LEU A 213 2.41 11.09 9.86
CA LEU A 213 3.65 10.43 9.41
C LEU A 213 4.77 10.38 10.48
N GLY A 214 4.75 11.27 11.47
CA GLY A 214 5.76 11.33 12.55
C GLY A 214 5.48 10.42 13.76
N ASN A 215 4.32 9.76 13.82
CA ASN A 215 4.04 8.80 14.89
C ASN A 215 4.84 7.52 14.63
N SER A 216 5.45 7.01 15.70
CA SER A 216 6.23 5.77 15.74
C SER A 216 5.50 4.64 16.49
N ASP A 217 4.36 4.93 17.13
CA ASP A 217 3.57 3.96 17.88
C ASP A 217 2.71 3.12 16.93
N TRP A 218 3.28 2.00 16.52
CA TRP A 218 2.70 1.15 15.47
C TRP A 218 2.81 -0.34 15.74
N LEU A 219 3.60 -0.73 16.74
CA LEU A 219 3.82 -2.12 17.07
C LEU A 219 2.79 -2.59 18.09
N SER A 220 2.03 -3.63 17.72
CA SER A 220 1.42 -4.57 18.67
C SER A 220 2.46 -5.36 19.49
N ARG A 221 3.77 -5.10 19.28
CA ARG A 221 4.86 -5.72 20.05
C ARG A 221 5.12 -5.01 21.38
N GLY A 222 4.77 -3.73 21.55
CA GLY A 222 4.88 -3.07 22.85
C GLY A 222 3.99 -3.75 23.89
N GLU A 223 2.75 -4.09 23.52
CA GLU A 223 1.84 -4.85 24.38
C GLU A 223 2.25 -6.32 24.52
N ALA A 224 2.76 -6.97 23.47
CA ALA A 224 3.18 -8.37 23.54
C ALA A 224 4.45 -8.59 24.38
N LEU A 225 5.40 -7.65 24.34
CA LEU A 225 6.59 -7.66 25.19
C LEU A 225 6.21 -7.36 26.64
N ASN A 226 5.35 -6.36 26.89
CA ASN A 226 4.86 -6.09 28.25
C ASN A 226 4.06 -7.27 28.80
N SER A 227 3.17 -7.89 28.03
CA SER A 227 2.40 -9.07 28.46
C SER A 227 3.27 -10.32 28.70
N SER A 228 4.32 -10.52 27.90
CA SER A 228 5.26 -11.63 28.09
C SER A 228 6.19 -11.40 29.28
N TYR A 229 6.62 -10.15 29.50
CA TYR A 229 7.40 -9.75 30.66
C TYR A 229 6.57 -9.88 31.94
N GLU A 230 5.34 -9.38 31.94
CA GLU A 230 4.39 -9.43 33.06
C GLU A 230 4.00 -10.88 33.42
N LYS A 231 3.83 -11.78 32.44
CA LYS A 231 3.66 -13.23 32.68
C LYS A 231 4.93 -13.93 33.20
N SER A 232 6.12 -13.43 32.88
CA SER A 232 7.38 -14.01 33.39
C SER A 232 7.69 -13.53 34.82
N VAL A 233 7.27 -12.30 35.16
CA VAL A 233 7.52 -11.67 36.46
C VAL A 233 6.43 -12.03 37.48
N TYR A 234 5.18 -12.23 37.03
CA TYR A 234 4.06 -12.68 37.87
C TYR A 234 3.38 -13.90 37.23
N PRO A 235 3.95 -15.10 37.37
CA PRO A 235 3.23 -16.31 37.01
C PRO A 235 2.01 -16.43 37.95
N SER A 236 0.81 -16.37 37.39
CA SER A 236 -0.44 -16.56 38.14
C SER A 236 -0.39 -17.91 38.88
N SER A 237 -0.44 -17.84 40.21
CA SER A 237 -0.57 -18.96 41.15
C SER A 237 -1.83 -19.78 40.93
#